data_AF-A0A352VKA9-F1
#
_entry.id   AF-A0A352VKA9-F1
#
_cell.length_a   1.000
_cell.length_b   1.000
_cell.length_c   1.000
_cell.angle_alpha   90.00
_cell.angle_beta   90.00
_cell.angle_gamma   90.00
#
_symmetry.space_group_name_H-M   'P 1'
#
loop_
_entity.id
_entity.type
_entity.pdbx_description
1 polymer ?
#
loop_
_entity_poly.entity_id
_entity_poly.type
_entity_poly.pdbx_seq_one_letter_code
_entity_poly.pdbx_strand_id
1 'polypeptide(L)' 'MSKRAGTARVRLVLVDEGSYHHEEIEIPSASLEGYDRLIDCLREDPAVLKRVHVDVARLCAAYRVDA' A
#
# COMPACT_ATOMS: atom_id res chain seq x y z
N MET A 1 -20.30 11.08 13.42
CA MET A 1 -20.43 10.68 12.01
C MET A 1 -19.37 9.64 11.71
N SER A 2 -19.72 8.36 11.59
CA SER A 2 -18.75 7.34 11.16
C SER A 2 -18.48 7.57 9.67
N LYS A 3 -17.30 8.14 9.35
CA LYS A 3 -16.75 8.09 8.00
C LYS A 3 -16.80 6.61 7.59
N ARG A 4 -17.59 6.23 6.58
CA ARG A 4 -17.41 4.91 5.95
C ARG A 4 -15.92 4.83 5.64
N ALA A 5 -15.24 3.83 6.18
CA ALA A 5 -13.81 3.66 5.97
C ALA A 5 -13.62 3.38 4.47
N GLY A 6 -13.34 4.43 3.70
CA GLY A 6 -13.02 4.31 2.29
C GLY A 6 -11.78 3.45 2.12
N THR A 7 -11.68 2.78 0.97
CA THR A 7 -10.43 2.20 0.51
C THR A 7 -9.79 3.13 -0.51
N ALA A 8 -8.47 3.11 -0.58
CA ALA A 8 -7.69 3.77 -1.61
C ALA A 8 -6.89 2.73 -2.39
N ARG A 9 -6.81 2.90 -3.71
CA ARG A 9 -5.97 2.06 -4.56
C ARG A 9 -4.53 2.50 -4.48
N VAL A 10 -3.66 1.52 -4.29
CA VAL A 10 -2.21 1.69 -4.24
C VAL A 10 -1.60 0.73 -5.25
N ARG A 11 -0.73 1.24 -6.11
CA ARG A 11 0.10 0.47 -7.01
C ARG A 11 1.44 0.21 -6.34
N LEU A 12 1.75 -1.07 -6.16
CA LEU A 12 3.05 -1.57 -5.74
C LEU A 12 3.89 -1.84 -6.99
N VAL A 13 5.16 -1.46 -6.97
CA VAL A 13 6.15 -1.88 -7.97
C VAL A 13 7.07 -2.89 -7.31
N LEU A 14 7.09 -4.10 -7.85
CA LEU A 14 7.82 -5.24 -7.34
C LEU A 14 8.89 -5.67 -8.35
N VAL A 15 10.01 -6.18 -7.86
CA VAL A 15 11.08 -6.75 -8.68
C VAL A 15 11.29 -8.23 -8.39
N ASP A 16 11.35 -9.02 -9.45
CA ASP A 16 11.68 -10.45 -9.42
C ASP A 16 12.80 -10.72 -10.39
N GLU A 17 13.98 -11.10 -9.87
CA GLU A 17 15.13 -11.49 -10.69
C GLU A 17 15.48 -10.47 -11.80
N GLY A 18 15.28 -9.17 -11.52
CA GLY A 18 15.54 -8.06 -12.45
C GLY A 18 14.36 -7.70 -13.36
N SER A 19 13.24 -8.43 -13.28
CA SER A 19 11.99 -8.10 -13.96
C SER A 19 11.08 -7.27 -13.05
N TYR A 20 10.59 -6.14 -13.55
CA TYR A 20 9.68 -5.25 -12.81
C TYR A 20 8.24 -5.51 -13.23
N HIS A 21 7.36 -5.63 -12.25
CA HIS A 21 5.93 -5.69 -12.45
C HIS A 21 5.20 -4.83 -11.41
N HIS A 22 3.90 -4.64 -11.61
CA HIS A 22 3.08 -3.92 -10.65
C HIS A 22 1.86 -4.71 -10.24
N GLU A 23 1.47 -4.52 -8.99
CA GLU A 23 0.24 -5.03 -8.41
C GLU A 23 -0.56 -3.87 -7.84
N GLU A 24 -1.88 -3.95 -7.93
CA GLU A 24 -2.74 -2.94 -7.34
C GLU A 24 -3.55 -3.53 -6.21
N ILE A 25 -3.48 -2.87 -5.05
CA ILE A 25 -4.15 -3.28 -3.83
C ILE A 25 -5.05 -2.17 -3.32
N GLU A 26 -6.02 -2.54 -2.50
CA GLU A 26 -6.85 -1.61 -1.76
C GLU A 26 -6.47 -1.60 -0.29
N ILE A 27 -6.19 -0.42 0.25
CA ILE A 27 -5.90 -0.23 1.67
C ILE A 27 -6.85 0.80 2.29
N PRO A 28 -7.05 0.80 3.63
CA PRO A 28 -7.88 1.81 4.27
C PRO A 28 -7.36 3.23 3.98
N SER A 29 -8.23 4.12 3.49
CA SER A 29 -7.82 5.50 3.17
C SER A 29 -7.33 6.27 4.40
N ALA A 30 -7.82 5.92 5.60
CA ALA A 30 -7.37 6.52 6.85
C ALA A 30 -5.89 6.23 7.16
N SER A 31 -5.35 5.10 6.67
CA SER A 31 -3.95 4.74 6.85
C SER A 31 -3.01 5.64 6.02
N LEU A 32 -3.48 6.17 4.89
CA LEU A 32 -2.70 7.06 4.03
C LEU A 32 -2.37 8.41 4.69
N GLU A 33 -3.24 8.90 5.58
CA GLU A 33 -3.07 10.19 6.25
C GLU A 33 -2.08 10.10 7.43
N GLY A 34 -1.73 8.88 7.87
CA GLY A 34 -0.93 8.64 9.08
C GLY A 34 0.59 8.56 8.86
N TYR A 35 1.05 8.56 7.60
CA TYR A 35 2.46 8.35 7.27
C TYR A 35 2.92 9.29 6.16
N ASP A 36 4.12 9.87 6.32
CA ASP A 36 4.73 10.73 5.29
C ASP A 36 5.12 9.93 4.04
N ARG A 37 5.47 8.64 4.20
CA ARG A 37 5.84 7.74 3.12
C ARG A 37 4.88 6.56 3.06
N LEU A 38 4.35 6.30 1.87
CA LEU A 38 3.43 5.19 1.64
C LEU A 38 4.06 3.82 1.94
N ILE A 39 5.37 3.68 1.74
CA ILE A 39 6.10 2.45 2.07
C ILE A 39 6.07 2.17 3.58
N ASP A 40 6.17 3.18 4.43
CA ASP A 40 6.13 2.99 5.88
C ASP A 40 4.73 2.51 6.32
N CYS A 41 3.68 3.12 5.75
CA CYS A 41 2.30 2.66 5.92
C CYS A 41 2.12 1.17 5.57
N LEU A 42 2.70 0.70 4.47
CA LEU A 42 2.62 -0.70 4.02
C LEU A 42 3.42 -1.67 4.89
N ARG A 43 4.39 -1.17 5.66
CA ARG A 43 5.28 -1.98 6.51
C ARG A 43 4.87 -2.03 7.97
N GLU A 44 4.17 -1.01 8.46
CA GLU A 44 3.99 -0.78 9.89
C GLU A 44 2.51 -0.75 10.30
N ASP A 45 1.59 -0.32 9.42
CA ASP A 45 0.20 -0.10 9.81
C ASP A 45 -0.55 -1.43 10.05
N PRO A 46 -0.98 -1.72 11.30
CA PRO A 46 -1.70 -2.96 11.59
C PRO A 46 -3.04 -3.09 10.84
N ALA A 47 -3.69 -2.00 10.49
CA ALA A 47 -4.95 -2.01 9.73
C ALA A 47 -4.72 -2.43 8.27
N VAL A 48 -3.53 -2.19 7.73
CA VAL A 48 -3.08 -2.64 6.41
C VAL A 48 -2.61 -4.09 6.50
N LEU A 49 -1.67 -4.39 7.41
CA LEU A 49 -0.99 -5.69 7.50
C LEU A 49 -1.92 -6.86 7.88
N LYS A 50 -3.04 -6.59 8.55
CA LYS A 50 -4.08 -7.60 8.83
C LYS A 50 -4.85 -8.04 7.57
N ARG A 51 -4.75 -7.29 6.48
CA ARG A 51 -5.52 -7.50 5.24
C ARG A 51 -4.64 -7.88 4.05
N VAL A 52 -3.44 -7.32 4.00
CA VAL A 52 -2.51 -7.49 2.89
C VAL A 52 -1.14 -7.87 3.44
N HIS A 53 -0.57 -8.93 2.89
CA HIS A 53 0.83 -9.25 3.10
C HIS A 53 1.64 -8.61 1.96
N VAL A 54 2.64 -7.80 2.29
CA VAL A 54 3.55 -7.18 1.32
C VAL A 54 4.95 -7.74 1.53
N ASP A 55 5.52 -8.31 0.48
CA ASP A 55 6.93 -8.69 0.48
C ASP A 55 7.81 -7.45 0.30
N VAL A 56 8.24 -6.89 1.43
CA VAL A 56 9.03 -5.66 1.47
C VAL A 56 10.38 -5.82 0.78
N ALA A 57 10.95 -7.04 0.73
CA ALA A 57 12.24 -7.27 0.09
C ALA A 57 12.14 -7.11 -1.44
N ARG A 58 10.97 -7.36 -2.02
CA ARG A 58 10.68 -7.19 -3.45
C ARG A 58 10.13 -5.81 -3.79
N LEU A 59 9.64 -5.05 -2.80
CA LEU A 59 9.00 -3.75 -3.00
C LEU A 59 10.01 -2.66 -3.33
N CYS A 60 9.95 -2.17 -4.58
CA CYS A 60 10.78 -1.08 -5.06
C CYS A 60 10.13 0.30 -4.86
N ALA A 61 8.81 0.39 -5.07
CA ALA A 61 8.08 1.64 -4.92
C ALA A 61 6.60 1.38 -4.65
N ALA A 62 5.92 2.38 -4.10
CA ALA A 62 4.47 2.38 -3.94
C ALA A 62 3.90 3.75 -4.31
N TYR A 63 2.82 3.74 -5.08
CA TYR A 63 2.15 4.96 -5.53
C TYR A 63 0.66 4.86 -5.24
N ARG A 64 0.07 5.95 -4.78
CA ARG A 64 -1.38 6.08 -4.79
C ARG A 64 -1.85 6.17 -6.24
N VAL A 65 -2.90 5.42 -6.58
CA VAL A 65 -3.55 5.52 -7.88
C VAL A 65 -4.74 6.46 -7.70
N ASP A 66 -4.60 7.68 -8.21
CA ASP A 66 -5.74 8.58 -8.29
C ASP A 66 -6.62 8.19 -9.49
N ALA A 67 -7.94 8.30 -9.30
CA ALA A 67 -8.94 8.06 -10.33
C ALA A 67 -9.06 9.27 -11.28
#